data_AF-A0A517WWI7-F1
#
_entry.id   AF-A0A517WWI7-F1
#
_cell.length_a   1.000
_cell.length_b   1.000
_cell.length_c   1.000
_cell.angle_alpha   90.00
_cell.angle_beta   90.00
_cell.angle_gamma   90.00
#
_symmetry.space_group_name_H-M   'P 1'
#
loop_
_entity.id
_entity.type
_entity.pdbx_description
1 polymer ?
#
loop_
_entity_poly.entity_id
_entity_poly.type
_entity_poly.pdbx_seq_one_letter_code
_entity_poly.pdbx_strand_id
1 'polypeptide(L)' 'MAKRADILVRFGQRVRELRKEQGYSQENFAYACELDRTYVGGIERGERNLSLRNIERIAETLDISLAKLMEEV' A
#
# COMPACT_ATOMS: atom_id res chain seq x y z
N MET A 1 -27.88 -2.31 -2.83
CA MET A 1 -26.68 -2.20 -1.97
C MET A 1 -25.56 -1.63 -2.83
N ALA A 2 -24.94 -0.51 -2.44
CA ALA A 2 -23.82 0.04 -3.21
C ALA A 2 -22.67 -0.97 -3.22
N LYS A 3 -22.20 -1.36 -4.41
CA LYS A 3 -21.06 -2.27 -4.55
C LYS A 3 -19.83 -1.53 -4.01
N ARG A 4 -19.24 -2.00 -2.91
CA ARG A 4 -17.96 -1.47 -2.43
C ARG A 4 -16.93 -1.60 -3.55
N ALA A 5 -16.04 -0.61 -3.65
CA ALA A 5 -14.90 -0.68 -4.56
C ALA A 5 -14.08 -1.94 -4.27
N ASP A 6 -13.41 -2.46 -5.30
CA ASP A 6 -12.56 -3.65 -5.19
C ASP A 6 -11.53 -3.49 -4.05
N ILE A 7 -11.27 -4.58 -3.32
CA ILE A 7 -10.36 -4.58 -2.17
C ILE A 7 -8.96 -4.08 -2.54
N LEU A 8 -8.48 -4.40 -3.75
CA LEU A 8 -7.18 -3.95 -4.23
C LEU A 8 -7.15 -2.43 -4.43
N VAL A 9 -8.25 -1.84 -4.88
CA VAL A 9 -8.37 -0.38 -5.05
C VAL A 9 -8.40 0.31 -3.68
N ARG A 10 -9.17 -0.21 -2.73
CA ARG A 10 -9.26 0.36 -1.37
C ARG A 10 -7.92 0.27 -0.64
N PHE A 11 -7.28 -0.89 -0.70
CA PHE A 11 -5.95 -1.09 -0.13
C PHE A 11 -4.90 -0.20 -0.79
N GLY A 12 -4.90 -0.13 -2.13
CA GLY A 12 -3.98 0.72 -2.89
C GLY A 12 -4.11 2.21 -2.53
N GLN A 13 -5.34 2.69 -2.38
CA GLN A 13 -5.61 4.07 -1.91
C GLN A 13 -5.06 4.31 -0.52
N ARG A 14 -5.31 3.37 0.41
CA ARG A 14 -4.80 3.46 1.79
C ARG A 14 -3.28 3.53 1.86
N VAL A 15 -2.58 2.67 1.09
CA VAL A 15 -1.10 2.71 0.99
C VAL A 15 -0.64 4.06 0.44
N ARG A 16 -1.30 4.59 -0.59
CA ARG A 16 -0.96 5.87 -1.21
C ARG A 16 -1.10 7.04 -0.23
N GLU A 17 -2.15 7.03 0.59
CA GLU A 17 -2.40 8.05 1.61
C GLU A 17 -1.29 8.03 2.66
N LEU A 18 -1.07 6.88 3.31
CA LEU A 18 -0.05 6.72 4.34
C LEU A 18 1.36 7.05 3.83
N ARG A 19 1.70 6.63 2.61
CA ARG A 19 2.98 6.97 1.97
C ARG A 19 3.16 8.49 1.84
N LYS A 20 2.10 9.19 1.40
CA LYS A 20 2.14 10.65 1.24
C LYS A 20 2.19 11.38 2.58
N GLU A 21 1.48 10.89 3.59
CA GLU A 21 1.52 11.44 4.95
C GLU A 21 2.94 11.41 5.52
N GLN A 22 3.73 10.38 5.19
CA GLN A 22 5.14 10.26 5.56
C GLN A 22 6.11 10.97 4.58
N GLY A 23 5.60 11.67 3.57
CA GLY A 23 6.41 12.47 2.65
C GLY A 23 7.20 11.65 1.62
N TYR A 24 6.92 10.36 1.47
CA TYR A 24 7.64 9.54 0.50
C TYR A 24 7.15 9.77 -0.94
N SER A 25 8.09 9.85 -1.88
CA SER A 25 7.80 9.59 -3.30
C SER A 25 7.53 8.10 -3.53
N GLN A 26 6.92 7.72 -4.67
CA GLN A 26 6.77 6.29 -5.01
C GLN A 26 8.12 5.58 -5.12
N GLU A 27 9.14 6.27 -5.62
CA GLU A 27 10.49 5.73 -5.79
C GLU A 27 11.18 5.50 -4.44
N ASN A 28 11.17 6.50 -3.56
CA ASN A 28 11.78 6.39 -2.24
C ASN A 28 11.04 5.34 -1.38
N PHE A 29 9.71 5.26 -1.50
CA PHE A 29 8.93 4.24 -0.79
C PHE A 29 9.21 2.83 -1.30
N ALA A 30 9.28 2.66 -2.62
CA ALA A 30 9.61 1.37 -3.21
C ALA A 30 11.01 0.92 -2.79
N TYR A 31 11.98 1.81 -2.80
CA TYR A 31 13.32 1.54 -2.27
C TYR A 31 13.27 1.12 -0.80
N ALA A 32 12.55 1.86 0.05
CA ALA A 32 12.43 1.56 1.48
C ALA A 32 11.68 0.25 1.78
N CYS A 33 10.72 -0.14 0.94
CA CYS A 33 10.02 -1.44 1.03
C CYS A 33 10.81 -2.60 0.40
N GLU A 34 11.96 -2.32 -0.24
CA GLU A 34 12.69 -3.26 -1.10
C GLU A 34 11.79 -3.86 -2.19
N LEU A 35 11.03 -3.00 -2.86
CA LEU A 35 10.13 -3.34 -3.96
C LEU A 35 10.47 -2.54 -5.22
N ASP A 36 10.01 -3.02 -6.37
CA ASP A 36 10.11 -2.27 -7.61
C ASP A 36 9.11 -1.09 -7.62
N ARG A 37 9.56 0.08 -8.10
CA ARG A 37 8.73 1.29 -8.19
C ARG A 37 7.45 1.08 -9.01
N THR A 38 7.52 0.34 -10.12
CA THR A 38 6.36 0.05 -10.95
C THR A 38 5.40 -0.90 -10.25
N TYR A 39 5.92 -1.83 -9.44
CA TYR A 39 5.11 -2.69 -8.59
C TYR A 39 4.34 -1.84 -7.58
N VAL A 40 5.00 -0.98 -6.80
CA VAL A 40 4.36 -0.04 -5.86
C VAL A 40 3.29 0.81 -6.56
N GLY A 41 3.59 1.37 -7.73
CA GLY A 41 2.60 2.13 -8.49
C GLY A 41 1.37 1.29 -8.89
N GLY A 42 1.58 0.01 -9.23
CA GLY A 42 0.50 -0.94 -9.50
C GLY A 42 -0.33 -1.28 -8.26
N ILE A 43 0.30 -1.38 -7.08
CA ILE A 43 -0.40 -1.54 -5.79
C ILE A 43 -1.36 -0.36 -5.58
N GLU A 44 -0.85 0.87 -5.70
CA GLU A 44 -1.64 2.09 -5.44
C GLU A 44 -2.83 2.29 -6.39
N ARG A 45 -2.78 1.66 -7.57
CA ARG A 45 -3.87 1.68 -8.55
C ARG A 45 -4.80 0.46 -8.45
N GLY A 46 -4.52 -0.48 -7.54
CA GLY A 46 -5.29 -1.71 -7.39
C GLY A 46 -5.06 -2.74 -8.51
N GLU A 47 -3.96 -2.62 -9.26
CA GLU A 47 -3.62 -3.48 -10.40
C GLU A 47 -2.77 -4.69 -10.00
N ARG A 48 -2.43 -4.82 -8.71
CA ARG A 48 -1.57 -5.89 -8.18
C ARG A 48 -2.25 -6.54 -6.98
N ASN A 49 -2.38 -7.86 -7.05
CA ASN A 49 -2.65 -8.68 -5.89
C ASN A 49 -1.31 -9.02 -5.21
N LEU A 50 -1.19 -8.71 -3.93
CA LEU A 50 0.06 -8.75 -3.19
C LEU A 50 0.13 -10.02 -2.35
N SER A 51 1.34 -10.50 -2.08
CA SER A 51 1.53 -11.51 -1.03
C SER A 51 1.46 -10.85 0.35
N LEU A 52 1.13 -11.67 1.36
CA LEU A 52 1.12 -11.21 2.76
C LEU A 52 2.47 -10.65 3.22
N ARG A 53 3.59 -11.20 2.72
CA ARG A 53 4.96 -10.71 3.01
C ARG A 53 5.18 -9.28 2.52
N ASN A 54 4.61 -8.91 1.37
CA ASN A 54 4.72 -7.54 0.86
C ASN A 54 3.85 -6.57 1.67
N ILE A 55 2.71 -7.04 2.19
CA ILE A 55 1.85 -6.23 3.08
C ILE A 55 2.59 -5.98 4.41
N GLU A 56 3.24 -7.01 4.97
CA GLU A 56 4.09 -6.88 6.16
C GLU A 56 5.22 -5.88 5.95
N ARG A 57 5.99 -5.99 4.84
CA ARG A 57 7.03 -5.03 4.49
C ARG A 57 6.51 -3.59 4.39
N ILE A 58 5.36 -3.38 3.75
CA ILE A 58 4.74 -2.05 3.65
C ILE A 58 4.41 -1.51 5.05
N ALA A 59 3.87 -2.35 5.94
CA ALA A 59 3.55 -1.95 7.31
C ALA A 59 4.81 -1.60 8.11
N GLU A 60 5.87 -2.39 7.99
CA GLU A 60 7.18 -2.15 8.60
C GLU A 60 7.81 -0.84 8.10
N THR A 61 7.82 -0.60 6.78
CA THR A 61 8.36 0.64 6.19
C THR A 61 7.57 1.88 6.64
N LEU A 62 6.26 1.73 6.86
CA LEU A 62 5.41 2.80 7.38
C LEU A 62 5.42 2.89 8.91
N ASP A 63 6.17 2.04 9.62
CA ASP A 63 6.23 1.97 11.08
C ASP A 63 4.83 1.87 11.75
N ILE A 64 3.96 1.03 11.19
CA ILE A 64 2.61 0.78 11.70
C ILE A 64 2.30 -0.72 11.77
N SER A 65 1.31 -1.09 12.58
CA SER A 65 0.83 -2.48 12.62
C SER A 65 0.02 -2.83 11.36
N LEU A 66 -0.02 -4.12 11.02
CA LEU A 66 -0.89 -4.65 9.96
C LEU A 66 -2.36 -4.27 10.17
N ALA A 67 -2.84 -4.28 11.42
CA ALA A 67 -4.20 -3.87 11.74
C ALA A 67 -4.47 -2.40 11.38
N LYS A 68 -3.51 -1.51 11.64
CA LYS A 68 -3.62 -0.08 11.30
C LYS A 68 -3.53 0.17 9.79
N LEU A 69 -2.70 -0.61 9.09
CA LEU A 69 -2.60 -0.58 7.63
C LEU A 69 -3.92 -1.01 6.96
N MET A 70 -4.58 -2.03 7.52
CA MET A 70 -5.85 -2.58 7.02
C MET A 70 -7.09 -1.82 7.50
N GLU A 71 -6.93 -0.82 8.37
CA GLU A 71 -8.04 0.01 8.84
C GLU A 71 -8.64 0.77 7.64
N GLU A 72 -9.97 0.77 7.54
CA GLU A 72 -10.77 1.41 6.46
C GLU A 72 -10.67 0.79 5.05
N VAL A 73 -9.88 -0.29 4.90
CA VAL A 73 -9.75 -1.11 3.67
C VAL A 73 -10.93 -2.02 3.40
#